data_AF-A0A9W5ANL7-F1
#
_entry.id   AF-A0A9W5ANL7-F1
#
_cell.length_a   1.000
_cell.length_b   1.000
_cell.length_c   1.000
_cell.angle_alpha   90.00
_cell.angle_beta   90.00
_cell.angle_gamma   90.00
#
_symmetry.space_group_name_H-M   'P 1'
#
loop_
_entity.id
_entity.type
_entity.pdbx_description
1 polymer ?
#
loop_
_entity_poly.entity_id
_entity_poly.type
_entity_poly.pdbx_seq_one_letter_code
_entity_poly.pdbx_strand_id
1 'polypeptide(L)' 'MSVREYFDTNCISIRAWAKKHGINPRTAYMVINEELIGSWVRKNSPQLAVYEALLFDGIIKKIPERLKRAS' A
#
# COMPACT_ATOMS: atom_id res chain seq x y z
N MET A 1 6.84 5.42 12.46
CA MET A 1 5.99 4.22 12.30
C MET A 1 5.91 3.89 10.82
N SER A 2 6.35 2.70 10.44
CA SER A 2 6.16 2.17 9.08
C SER A 2 4.71 1.76 8.87
N VAL A 3 4.31 1.54 7.61
CA VAL A 3 2.97 0.99 7.32
C VAL A 3 2.83 -0.38 7.97
N ARG A 4 3.88 -1.21 7.94
CA ARG A 4 3.84 -2.53 8.58
C ARG A 4 3.56 -2.45 10.08
N GLU A 5 4.30 -1.60 10.79
CA GLU A 5 4.13 -1.41 12.24
C GLU A 5 2.72 -0.95 12.60
N TYR A 6 2.07 -0.14 11.75
CA TYR A 6 0.69 0.26 11.94
C TYR A 6 -0.26 -0.94 11.92
N PHE A 7 -0.11 -1.85 10.95
CA PHE A 7 -0.96 -3.04 10.85
C PHE A 7 -0.75 -3.98 12.05
N ASP A 8 0.50 -4.18 12.46
CA ASP A 8 0.81 -5.05 13.61
C ASP A 8 0.28 -4.45 14.92
N THR A 9 0.48 -3.14 15.15
CA THR A 9 0.07 -2.45 16.38
C THR A 9 -1.45 -2.36 16.51
N ASN A 10 -2.17 -2.23 15.40
CA ASN A 10 -3.64 -2.15 15.38
C ASN A 10 -4.30 -3.52 15.18
N CYS A 11 -3.54 -4.62 15.20
CA CYS A 11 -4.04 -5.97 14.97
C CYS A 11 -4.84 -6.12 13.65
N ILE A 12 -4.46 -5.38 12.60
CA ILE A 12 -5.14 -5.38 11.32
C ILE A 12 -4.58 -6.50 10.43
N SER A 13 -5.44 -7.41 10.00
CA SER A 13 -5.08 -8.39 8.99
C SER A 13 -4.92 -7.73 7.62
N ILE A 14 -3.69 -7.71 7.08
CA ILE A 14 -3.40 -7.21 5.72
C ILE A 14 -4.32 -7.85 4.68
N ARG A 15 -4.58 -9.16 4.80
CA ARG A 15 -5.45 -9.90 3.86
C ARG A 15 -6.90 -9.41 3.93
N ALA A 16 -7.44 -9.24 5.14
CA ALA A 16 -8.83 -8.80 5.31
C ALA A 16 -8.98 -7.34 4.85
N TRP A 17 -8.03 -6.49 5.22
CA TRP A 17 -7.95 -5.11 4.76
C TRP A 17 -7.90 -5.04 3.22
N ALA A 18 -6.98 -5.75 2.57
CA ALA A 18 -6.86 -5.74 1.10
C ALA A 18 -8.17 -6.15 0.41
N LYS A 19 -8.86 -7.18 0.91
CA LYS A 19 -10.17 -7.61 0.38
C LYS A 19 -11.24 -6.53 0.47
N LYS A 20 -11.29 -5.78 1.57
CA LYS A 20 -12.24 -4.66 1.75
C LYS A 20 -12.07 -3.59 0.66
N HIS A 21 -10.85 -3.38 0.18
CA HIS A 21 -10.53 -2.42 -0.87
C HIS A 21 -10.49 -3.02 -2.29
N GLY A 22 -10.85 -4.31 -2.46
CA GLY A 22 -10.77 -4.98 -3.77
C GLY A 22 -9.34 -5.18 -4.29
N ILE A 23 -8.35 -5.16 -3.40
CA ILE A 23 -6.92 -5.26 -3.73
C ILE A 23 -6.45 -6.71 -3.64
N ASN A 24 -5.55 -7.12 -4.56
CA ASN A 24 -4.89 -8.42 -4.46
C ASN A 24 -4.09 -8.53 -3.15
N PRO A 25 -4.38 -9.52 -2.27
CA PRO A 25 -3.70 -9.62 -0.99
C PRO A 25 -2.17 -9.74 -1.09
N ARG A 26 -1.65 -10.44 -2.10
CA ARG A 26 -0.20 -10.60 -2.30
C ARG A 26 0.46 -9.25 -2.59
N THR A 27 -0.15 -8.43 -3.44
CA THR A 27 0.33 -7.08 -3.73
C THR A 27 0.30 -6.20 -2.48
N ALA A 28 -0.79 -6.26 -1.70
CA ALA A 28 -0.88 -5.53 -0.44
C ALA A 28 0.22 -5.95 0.54
N TYR A 29 0.47 -7.25 0.72
CA TYR A 29 1.58 -7.75 1.54
C TYR A 29 2.92 -7.20 1.10
N MET A 30 3.24 -7.30 -0.19
CA MET A 30 4.54 -6.84 -0.70
C MET A 30 4.71 -5.32 -0.57
N VAL A 31 3.65 -4.52 -0.73
CA VAL A 31 3.73 -3.07 -0.54
C VAL A 31 3.85 -2.70 0.94
N ILE A 32 3.05 -3.31 1.81
CA ILE A 32 3.04 -3.03 3.25
C ILE A 32 4.34 -3.47 3.92
N ASN A 33 4.91 -4.60 3.49
CA ASN A 33 6.22 -5.09 3.92
C ASN A 33 7.40 -4.39 3.22
N GLU A 34 7.16 -3.37 2.38
CA GLU A 34 8.22 -2.63 1.69
C GLU A 34 9.06 -3.47 0.70
N GLU A 35 8.57 -4.64 0.29
CA GLU A 35 9.22 -5.55 -0.66
C GLU A 35 9.09 -5.07 -2.13
N LEU A 36 8.14 -4.18 -2.43
CA LEU A 36 7.94 -3.57 -3.75
C LEU A 36 8.46 -2.13 -3.85
N ILE A 37 9.49 -1.78 -3.09
CA ILE A 37 10.16 -0.47 -3.26
C ILE A 37 11.01 -0.50 -4.55
N GLY A 38 10.55 0.16 -5.60
CA GLY A 38 11.42 0.55 -6.73
C GLY A 38 11.13 -0.11 -8.08
N SER A 39 10.16 -1.02 -8.20
CA SER A 39 9.64 -1.37 -9.53
C SER A 39 8.73 -0.24 -10.01
N TRP A 40 8.93 0.25 -11.23
CA TRP A 40 8.19 1.36 -11.84
C TRP A 40 6.67 1.19 -11.66
N VAL A 41 6.10 1.84 -10.63
CA VAL A 41 4.67 1.85 -10.34
C VAL A 41 4.01 2.70 -11.40
N ARG A 42 3.66 2.10 -12.53
CA ARG A 42 2.99 2.79 -13.65
C ARG A 42 1.63 3.35 -13.20
N LYS A 43 1.14 4.36 -13.92
CA LYS A 43 -0.27 4.75 -13.84
C LYS A 43 -1.16 3.50 -13.95
N ASN A 44 -2.12 3.36 -13.03
CA ASN A 44 -3.02 2.20 -12.89
C ASN A 44 -2.36 0.88 -12.42
N SER A 45 -1.16 0.91 -11.82
CA SER A 45 -0.58 -0.32 -11.31
C SER A 45 -1.26 -0.80 -10.01
N PRO A 46 -1.28 -2.12 -9.75
CA PRO A 46 -1.81 -2.67 -8.51
C PRO A 46 -1.15 -2.11 -7.24
N GLN A 47 0.13 -1.70 -7.32
CA GLN A 47 0.83 -1.07 -6.20
C GLN A 47 0.30 0.32 -5.90
N LEU A 48 -0.01 1.12 -6.92
CA LEU A 48 -0.59 2.46 -6.73
C LEU A 48 -1.93 2.36 -6.00
N ALA A 49 -2.77 1.39 -6.37
CA ALA A 49 -4.03 1.13 -5.70
C ALA A 49 -3.86 0.83 -4.19
N VAL A 50 -2.77 0.15 -3.80
CA VAL A 50 -2.46 -0.04 -2.37
C VAL A 50 -2.14 1.29 -1.69
N TYR A 51 -1.29 2.12 -2.27
CA TYR A 51 -0.94 3.42 -1.69
C TYR A 51 -2.13 4.38 -1.63
N GLU A 52 -3.01 4.35 -2.64
CA GLU A 52 -4.26 5.11 -2.64
C GLU A 52 -5.20 4.64 -1.53
N ALA A 53 -5.36 3.33 -1.32
CA ALA A 53 -6.17 2.81 -0.22
C ALA A 53 -5.58 3.16 1.16
N LEU A 54 -4.24 3.07 1.32
CA LEU A 54 -3.56 3.49 2.56
C LEU A 54 -3.74 4.99 2.82
N LEU A 55 -3.74 5.81 1.78
CA LEU A 55 -3.99 7.25 1.89
C LEU A 55 -5.45 7.54 2.24
N PHE A 56 -6.38 6.86 1.58
CA PHE A 56 -7.82 6.98 1.83
C PHE A 56 -8.19 6.63 3.27
N ASP A 57 -7.60 5.56 3.82
CA ASP A 57 -7.79 5.15 5.22
C ASP A 57 -7.00 6.00 6.22
N GLY A 58 -6.20 6.97 5.76
CA GLY A 58 -5.40 7.84 6.62
C GLY A 58 -4.20 7.16 7.28
N ILE A 59 -3.81 5.97 6.83
CA ILE A 59 -2.66 5.20 7.33
C ILE A 59 -1.35 5.88 6.90
N ILE A 60 -1.33 6.48 5.71
CA ILE A 60 -0.24 7.33 5.23
C ILE A 60 -0.76 8.74 4.95
N LYS A 61 0.11 9.76 5.12
CA LYS A 61 -0.26 11.17 4.87
C LYS A 61 -0.13 11.60 3.41
N LYS A 62 0.68 10.87 2.63
CA LYS A 62 0.92 11.13 1.21
C LYS A 62 1.45 9.90 0.51
N ILE A 63 1.16 9.79 -0.78
CA ILE A 63 1.81 8.82 -1.66
C ILE A 63 3.30 9.20 -1.78
N PRO A 64 4.24 8.24 -1.61
CA PRO A 64 5.67 8.50 -1.77
C PRO A 64 6.03 9.17 -3.10
N GLU A 65 6.85 10.22 -3.06
CA GLU A 65 7.17 11.04 -4.26
C GLU A 65 7.76 10.23 -5.42
N ARG A 66 8.55 9.18 -5.10
CA ARG A 66 9.10 8.24 -6.08
C ARG A 66 8.05 7.52 -6.94
N LEU A 67 6.80 7.47 -6.46
CA LEU A 67 5.67 6.86 -7.16
C LEU A 67 4.88 7.89 -7.99
N LYS A 68 5.04 9.18 -7.73
CA LYS A 68 4.36 10.24 -8.48
C LYS A 68 4.97 10.48 -9.87
N ARG A 69 6.19 9.99 -10.14
CA ARG A 69 6.94 10.18 -11.41
C ARG A 69 6.67 9.14 -12.50
N ALA A 70 5.63 8.32 -12.38
CA ALA A 70 5.28 7.35 -13.41
C ALA A 70 4.21 7.86 -14.40
N SER A 71 4.06 9.19 -14.47
CA SER A 71 3.20 9.94 -15.39
C SER A 71 3.97 10.34 -16.64
#